data_AF-X1CRE9-F1
#
_entry.id   AF-X1CRE9-F1
#
_cell.length_a   1.000
_cell.length_b   1.000
_cell.length_c   1.000
_cell.angle_alpha   90.00
_cell.angle_beta   90.00
_cell.angle_gamma   90.00
#
_symmetry.space_group_name_H-M   'P 1'
#
loop_
_entity.id
_entity.type
_entity.pdbx_description
1 polymer ?
#
loop_
_entity_poly.entity_id
_entity_poly.type
_entity_poly.pdbx_seq_one_letter_code
_entity_poly.pdbx_strand_id
1 'polypeptide(L)'
;MNTDERLKMEKQGIKVLVSLHGLEAGVTEAFTGSYSPGSIVADTLRCFSQGMKVAVEITIMAAEAGLISTNRDVIAVAGSGEGADTAVVLKPAYAREFKKLKIR
;
A
#
# COMPACT_ATOMS: atom_id res chain seq x y z
N MET A 1 -15.45 -5.07 1.40
CA MET A 1 -15.42 -6.05 2.50
C MET A 1 -16.60 -5.76 3.42
N ASN A 2 -17.46 -6.74 3.65
CA ASN A 2 -18.57 -6.63 4.61
C ASN A 2 -18.12 -7.02 6.03
N THR A 3 -18.99 -6.81 7.02
CA THR A 3 -18.69 -7.08 8.43
C THR A 3 -18.39 -8.56 8.70
N ASP A 4 -19.09 -9.48 8.04
CA ASP A 4 -18.91 -10.92 8.24
C ASP A 4 -17.57 -11.43 7.73
N GLU A 5 -17.14 -10.95 6.57
CA GLU A 5 -15.81 -11.22 6.00
C GLU A 5 -14.69 -10.74 6.94
N ARG A 6 -14.84 -9.51 7.46
CA ARG A 6 -13.89 -8.94 8.42
C ARG A 6 -13.78 -9.80 9.68
N LEU A 7 -14.90 -10.19 10.26
CA LEU A 7 -14.93 -11.01 11.47
C LEU A 7 -14.32 -12.40 11.24
N LYS A 8 -14.51 -13.00 10.07
CA LYS A 8 -13.88 -14.27 9.71
C LYS A 8 -12.35 -14.15 9.68
N MET A 9 -11.82 -13.09 9.05
CA MET A 9 -10.38 -12.81 9.00
C MET A 9 -9.80 -12.55 10.40
N GLU A 10 -10.44 -11.69 11.19
CA GLU A 10 -9.98 -11.36 12.54
C GLU A 10 -9.97 -12.58 13.47
N LYS A 11 -10.96 -13.48 13.36
CA LYS A 11 -10.98 -14.77 14.08
C LYS A 11 -9.84 -15.71 13.72
N GLN A 12 -9.28 -15.56 12.52
CA GLN A 12 -8.09 -16.31 12.07
C GLN A 12 -6.78 -15.64 12.50
N GLY A 13 -6.84 -14.54 13.27
CA GLY A 13 -5.67 -13.77 13.69
C GLY A 13 -5.10 -12.85 12.62
N ILE A 14 -5.82 -12.64 11.51
CA ILE A 14 -5.42 -11.73 10.45
C ILE A 14 -5.76 -10.30 10.87
N LYS A 15 -4.75 -9.43 10.87
CA LYS A 15 -4.95 -7.99 11.13
C LYS A 15 -5.55 -7.34 9.88
N VAL A 16 -6.66 -6.62 10.05
CA VAL A 16 -7.34 -5.92 8.96
C VAL A 16 -7.18 -4.41 9.12
N LEU A 17 -6.68 -3.74 8.09
CA LEU A 17 -6.50 -2.29 8.04
C LEU A 17 -7.45 -1.67 7.01
N VAL A 18 -8.13 -0.60 7.41
CA VAL A 18 -8.81 0.33 6.51
C VAL A 18 -8.27 1.71 6.83
N SER A 19 -7.63 2.35 5.87
CA SER A 19 -7.04 3.69 6.01
C SER A 19 -7.06 4.43 4.68
N LEU A 20 -6.61 5.68 4.70
CA LEU A 20 -6.32 6.41 3.46
C LEU A 20 -5.27 5.67 2.64
N HIS A 21 -5.40 5.75 1.32
CA HIS A 21 -4.42 5.24 0.36
C HIS A 21 -3.08 5.97 0.53
N GLY A 22 -1.99 5.21 0.65
CA GLY A 22 -0.67 5.74 1.01
C GLY A 22 0.04 6.59 -0.04
N LEU A 23 -0.34 6.49 -1.33
CA LEU A 23 0.24 7.29 -2.42
C LEU A 23 -0.74 8.32 -2.98
N GLU A 24 -2.02 7.95 -3.10
CA GLU A 24 -3.07 8.78 -3.69
C GLU A 24 -4.27 8.87 -2.76
N ALA A 25 -4.33 9.90 -1.91
CA ALA A 25 -5.51 10.26 -1.13
C ALA A 25 -5.29 11.57 -0.36
N GLY A 26 -6.35 12.03 0.30
CA GLY A 26 -6.26 13.01 1.37
C GLY A 26 -6.19 14.45 0.88
N VAL A 27 -5.73 15.32 1.76
CA VAL A 27 -5.80 16.78 1.54
C VAL A 27 -4.98 17.19 0.32
N THR A 28 -3.77 16.64 0.12
CA THR A 28 -2.95 17.00 -1.04
C THR A 28 -3.66 16.73 -2.36
N GLU A 29 -4.29 15.56 -2.52
CA GLU A 29 -5.06 15.23 -3.72
C GLU A 29 -6.30 16.15 -3.86
N ALA A 30 -6.98 16.48 -2.76
CA ALA A 30 -8.12 17.41 -2.80
C ALA A 30 -7.74 18.80 -3.36
N PHE A 31 -6.49 19.24 -3.21
CA PHE A 31 -6.01 20.53 -3.72
C PHE A 31 -5.28 20.44 -5.08
N THR A 32 -4.65 19.30 -5.38
CA THR A 32 -3.75 19.16 -6.55
C THR A 32 -4.30 18.22 -7.62
N GLY A 33 -5.40 17.52 -7.34
CA GLY A 33 -5.93 16.45 -8.18
C GLY A 33 -4.86 15.39 -8.46
N SER A 34 -4.82 14.91 -9.70
CA SER A 34 -3.87 13.90 -10.16
C SER A 34 -2.44 14.42 -10.39
N TYR A 35 -2.11 15.65 -9.96
CA TYR A 35 -0.79 16.26 -10.13
C TYR A 35 0.01 16.39 -8.83
N SER A 36 -0.25 15.52 -7.86
CA SER A 36 0.53 15.45 -6.63
C SER A 36 1.85 14.66 -6.84
N PRO A 37 2.87 14.87 -6.00
CA PRO A 37 4.03 13.97 -5.98
C PRO A 37 3.65 12.49 -5.79
N GLY A 38 2.59 12.22 -5.03
CA GLY A 38 2.10 10.86 -4.78
C GLY A 38 1.51 10.20 -6.02
N SER A 39 0.73 10.94 -6.82
CA SER A 39 0.19 10.43 -8.08
C SER A 39 1.26 10.22 -9.14
N ILE A 40 2.27 11.09 -9.22
CA ILE A 40 3.43 10.87 -10.11
C ILE A 40 4.16 9.56 -9.77
N VAL A 41 4.38 9.29 -8.47
CA VAL A 41 4.97 8.03 -8.01
C VAL A 41 4.06 6.85 -8.35
N ALA A 42 2.76 6.96 -8.10
CA ALA A 42 1.79 5.92 -8.39
C ALA A 42 1.75 5.59 -9.89
N ASP A 43 1.72 6.59 -10.77
CA ASP A 43 1.75 6.41 -12.23
C ASP A 43 3.06 5.81 -12.71
N THR A 44 4.19 6.19 -12.10
CA THR A 44 5.49 5.57 -12.39
C THR A 44 5.49 4.09 -12.01
N LEU A 45 4.91 3.71 -10.87
CA LEU A 45 4.79 2.31 -10.46
C LEU A 45 3.81 1.53 -11.35
N ARG A 46 2.77 2.17 -11.85
CA ARG A 46 1.83 1.58 -12.83
C ARG A 46 2.48 1.23 -14.16
N CYS A 47 3.63 1.82 -14.51
CA CYS A 47 4.42 1.37 -15.66
C CYS A 47 4.88 -0.09 -15.55
N PHE A 48 4.96 -0.64 -14.32
CA PHE A 48 5.19 -2.08 -14.10
C PHE A 48 3.87 -2.87 -14.16
N SER A 49 2.90 -2.52 -13.31
CA SER A 49 1.53 -3.05 -13.28
C SER A 49 0.68 -2.24 -12.29
N GLN A 50 -0.65 -2.37 -12.33
CA GLN A 50 -1.51 -1.80 -11.26
C GLN A 50 -1.16 -2.43 -9.90
N GLY A 51 -0.93 -3.75 -9.88
CA GLY A 51 -0.51 -4.47 -8.69
C GLY A 51 0.80 -3.94 -8.09
N MET A 52 1.77 -3.48 -8.89
CA MET A 52 3.02 -2.90 -8.38
C MET A 52 2.76 -1.63 -7.55
N LYS A 53 1.93 -0.71 -8.08
CA LYS A 53 1.52 0.49 -7.35
C LYS A 53 0.85 0.13 -6.03
N VAL A 54 -0.13 -0.78 -6.09
CA VAL A 54 -0.91 -1.20 -4.92
C VAL A 54 -0.02 -1.89 -3.88
N ALA A 55 0.92 -2.74 -4.29
CA ALA A 55 1.85 -3.42 -3.37
C ALA A 55 2.70 -2.43 -2.56
N VAL A 56 3.21 -1.38 -3.21
CA VAL A 56 3.94 -0.29 -2.52
C VAL A 56 3.01 0.50 -1.61
N GLU A 57 1.82 0.86 -2.09
CA GLU A 57 0.84 1.65 -1.36
C GLU A 57 0.37 0.97 -0.07
N ILE A 58 -0.06 -0.29 -0.13
CA ILE A 58 -0.52 -1.03 1.05
C ILE A 58 0.60 -1.27 2.06
N THR A 59 1.86 -1.34 1.59
CA THR A 59 3.02 -1.48 2.48
C THR A 59 3.23 -0.20 3.29
N ILE A 60 3.11 0.97 2.67
CA ILE A 60 3.18 2.25 3.36
C ILE A 60 2.03 2.37 4.37
N MET A 61 0.81 2.04 3.96
CA MET A 61 -0.37 2.06 4.85
C MET A 61 -0.17 1.16 6.09
N ALA A 62 0.29 -0.07 5.88
CA ALA A 62 0.54 -1.01 6.97
C ALA A 62 1.68 -0.55 7.91
N ALA A 63 2.71 0.11 7.37
CA ALA A 63 3.80 0.67 8.16
C ALA A 63 3.33 1.87 9.02
N GLU A 64 2.58 2.81 8.44
CA GLU A 64 2.01 3.96 9.17
C GLU A 64 1.06 3.52 10.29
N ALA A 65 0.29 2.45 10.06
CA ALA A 65 -0.58 1.86 11.08
C ALA A 65 0.17 1.04 12.16
N GLY A 66 1.50 0.91 12.05
CA GLY A 66 2.32 0.13 12.99
C GLY A 66 2.08 -1.38 12.94
N LEU A 67 1.48 -1.90 11.86
CA LEU A 67 1.16 -3.33 11.72
C LEU A 67 2.37 -4.14 11.24
N ILE A 68 3.30 -3.51 10.53
CA ILE A 68 4.55 -4.09 10.06
C ILE A 68 5.75 -3.22 10.49
N SER A 69 6.93 -3.83 10.58
CA SER A 69 8.17 -3.12 10.92
C SER A 69 8.93 -2.68 9.68
N THR A 70 9.46 -1.45 9.70
CA THR A 70 10.38 -0.91 8.67
C THR A 70 11.81 -1.44 8.79
N ASN A 71 12.11 -2.25 9.81
CA ASN A 71 13.45 -2.80 10.07
C ASN A 71 13.72 -4.16 9.42
N ARG A 72 12.72 -4.74 8.74
CA ARG A 72 12.83 -6.04 8.06
C ARG A 72 12.13 -6.00 6.72
N ASP A 73 12.51 -6.91 5.84
CA ASP A 73 11.83 -7.09 4.56
C ASP A 73 10.47 -7.77 4.79
N VAL A 74 9.50 -7.44 3.92
CA VAL A 74 8.14 -7.99 3.89
C VAL A 74 7.79 -8.43 2.49
N ILE A 75 6.77 -9.30 2.38
CA ILE A 75 6.15 -9.65 1.10
C ILE A 75 4.84 -8.88 1.01
N ALA A 76 4.69 -8.06 -0.03
CA ALA A 76 3.44 -7.40 -0.37
C ALA A 76 2.79 -8.12 -1.55
N VAL A 77 1.49 -8.40 -1.45
CA VAL A 77 0.69 -9.08 -2.48
C VAL A 77 -0.47 -8.18 -2.87
N ALA A 78 -0.65 -7.97 -4.17
CA ALA A 78 -1.63 -7.05 -4.74
C ALA A 78 -2.11 -7.54 -6.12
N GLY A 79 -3.07 -6.83 -6.72
CA GLY A 79 -3.67 -7.21 -8.01
C GLY A 79 -4.18 -6.02 -8.82
N SER A 80 -4.68 -6.31 -10.02
CA SER A 80 -5.27 -5.36 -10.95
C SER A 80 -6.79 -5.55 -11.04
N GLY A 81 -7.56 -4.59 -10.55
CA GLY A 81 -9.03 -4.66 -10.53
C GLY A 81 -9.55 -5.63 -9.46
N GLU A 82 -9.39 -6.93 -9.68
CA GLU A 82 -9.77 -7.99 -8.75
C GLU A 82 -8.68 -9.07 -8.62
N GLY A 83 -8.69 -9.80 -7.51
CA GLY A 83 -7.72 -10.86 -7.24
C GLY A 83 -6.31 -10.34 -6.90
N ALA A 84 -5.31 -11.17 -7.16
CA ALA A 84 -3.91 -10.85 -6.93
C ALA A 84 -3.04 -11.38 -8.09
N ASP A 85 -2.26 -10.51 -8.70
CA ASP A 85 -1.40 -10.79 -9.85
C ASP A 85 0.07 -10.39 -9.63
N THR A 86 0.36 -9.68 -8.54
CA THR A 86 1.67 -9.09 -8.25
C THR A 86 2.06 -9.38 -6.82
N ALA A 87 3.27 -9.91 -6.62
CA ALA A 87 3.87 -10.09 -5.30
C ALA A 87 5.33 -9.64 -5.33
N VAL A 88 5.75 -8.84 -4.34
CA VAL A 88 7.11 -8.28 -4.26
C VAL A 88 7.66 -8.38 -2.85
N VAL A 89 8.96 -8.65 -2.76
CA VAL A 89 9.72 -8.48 -1.51
C VAL A 89 10.21 -7.03 -1.46
N LEU A 90 9.90 -6.32 -0.37
CA LEU A 90 10.41 -4.97 -0.18
C LEU A 90 10.73 -4.65 1.28
N LYS A 91 11.61 -3.67 1.48
CA LYS A 91 11.82 -3.02 2.77
C LYS A 91 10.84 -1.85 2.92
N PRO A 92 9.90 -1.87 3.88
CA PRO A 92 8.97 -0.78 4.10
C PRO A 92 9.65 0.52 4.56
N ALA A 93 9.01 1.64 4.32
CA ALA A 93 9.32 2.94 4.92
C ALA A 93 8.02 3.71 5.19
N TYR A 94 8.08 4.67 6.11
CA TYR A 94 7.01 5.65 6.31
C TYR A 94 6.90 6.57 5.09
N ALA A 95 5.71 7.15 4.86
CA ALA A 95 5.45 8.00 3.69
C ALA A 95 6.41 9.20 3.64
N ARG A 96 6.67 9.84 4.79
CA ARG A 96 7.65 10.94 4.92
C ARG A 96 9.08 10.55 4.54
N GLU A 97 9.39 9.26 4.53
CA GLU A 97 10.70 8.68 4.24
C GLU A 97 10.65 7.77 3.00
N PHE A 98 9.69 7.98 2.09
CA PHE A 98 9.43 7.12 0.91
C PHE A 98 10.69 6.72 0.14
N LYS A 99 11.67 7.62 -0.01
CA LYS A 99 12.94 7.35 -0.69
C LYS A 99 13.79 6.25 -0.05
N LYS A 100 13.48 5.84 1.19
CA LYS A 100 14.12 4.72 1.90
C LYS A 100 13.44 3.37 1.61
N LEU A 101 12.22 3.36 1.05
CA LEU A 101 11.54 2.16 0.60
C LEU A 101 12.37 1.52 -0.52
N LYS A 102 12.55 0.20 -0.47
CA LYS A 102 13.34 -0.52 -1.46
C LYS A 102 12.71 -1.85 -1.83
N ILE A 103 12.36 -2.00 -3.10
CA ILE A 103 11.99 -3.29 -3.70
C ILE A 103 13.28 -4.10 -3.89
N ARG A 104 13.25 -5.40 -3.57
CA ARG A 104 14.41 -6.31 -3.62
C ARG A 104 14.54 -7.00 -4.97
#